data_AF-A0A814II76-F1
#
_entry.id   AF-A0A814II76-F1
#
_cell.length_a   1.000
_cell.length_b   1.000
_cell.length_c   1.000
_cell.angle_alpha   90.00
_cell.angle_beta   90.00
_cell.angle_gamma   90.00
#
_symmetry.space_group_name_H-M   'P 1'
#
loop_
_entity.id
_entity.type
_entity.pdbx_description
1 polymer ?
#
loop_
_entity_poly.entity_id
_entity_poly.type
_entity_poly.pdbx_seq_one_letter_code
_entity_poly.pdbx_strand_id
1 'polypeptide(L)'
;MASITFIMIIITCISAIIARSLFADICPEKFDNLVNTFFSLFTLLTLDDWYSIYQVCSERDYSNFELIFCLIYIFIINFILLNLLMAVLVDSFQDTLDYDTKENNQLKNENNIEEKIENNLTKLIEEYCVDRKFNEEKNDISTEKRLKLMKEYFMLLESLEFRMEKHEQLIKLKQKSIKFTLIDQENRKVASKK
;
A
#
# COMPACT_ATOMS: atom_id res chain seq x y z
N MET A 1 15.71 2.01 9.71
CA MET A 1 15.11 1.02 10.63
C MET A 1 16.14 0.08 11.26
N ALA A 2 16.98 -0.64 10.50
CA ALA A 2 17.90 -1.66 11.03
C ALA A 2 18.84 -1.19 12.16
N SER A 3 19.29 0.08 12.13
CA SER A 3 20.11 0.67 13.19
C SER A 3 19.39 0.76 14.54
N ILE A 4 18.10 1.14 14.54
CA ILE A 4 17.28 1.25 15.76
C ILE A 4 17.02 -0.15 16.32
N THR A 5 16.70 -1.11 15.46
CA THR A 5 16.52 -2.52 15.86
C THR A 5 17.79 -3.10 16.46
N PHE A 6 18.95 -2.78 15.89
CA PHE A 6 20.26 -3.19 16.43
C PHE A 6 20.53 -2.60 17.82
N ILE A 7 20.25 -1.31 18.01
CA ILE A 7 20.38 -0.65 19.31
C ILE A 7 19.43 -1.28 20.35
N MET A 8 18.19 -1.57 19.96
CA MET A 8 17.22 -2.26 20.83
C MET A 8 17.76 -3.60 21.33
N ILE A 9 18.27 -4.43 20.42
CA ILE A 9 18.82 -5.74 20.77
C ILE A 9 20.01 -5.59 21.73
N ILE A 10 20.92 -4.65 21.49
CA ILE A 10 22.07 -4.41 22.38
C ILE A 10 21.60 -3.99 23.78
N ILE A 11 20.68 -3.03 23.87
CA ILE A 11 20.16 -2.55 25.14
C ILE A 11 19.49 -3.70 25.91
N THR A 12 18.63 -4.49 25.24
CA THR A 12 17.98 -5.65 25.88
C THR A 12 19.01 -6.69 26.36
N CYS A 13 20.07 -6.96 25.60
CA CYS A 13 21.13 -7.89 26.01
C CYS A 13 21.91 -7.39 27.24
N ILE A 14 22.28 -6.10 27.26
CA ILE A 14 22.97 -5.50 28.41
C ILE A 14 22.05 -5.52 29.64
N SER A 15 20.79 -5.12 29.47
CA SER A 15 19.79 -5.16 30.52
C SER A 15 19.53 -6.58 31.01
N ALA A 16 19.62 -7.62 30.17
CA ALA A 16 19.47 -9.02 30.60
C ALA A 16 20.58 -9.46 31.55
N ILE A 17 21.82 -9.09 31.26
CA ILE A 17 22.95 -9.42 32.14
C ILE A 17 22.85 -8.67 33.47
N ILE A 18 22.51 -7.38 33.43
CA ILE A 18 22.33 -6.56 34.63
C ILE A 18 21.14 -7.07 35.46
N ALA A 19 19.99 -7.31 34.82
CA ALA A 19 18.78 -7.79 35.49
C ALA A 19 19.02 -9.16 36.13
N ARG A 20 19.72 -10.08 35.47
CA ARG A 20 20.10 -11.35 36.08
C ARG A 20 20.98 -11.14 37.31
N SER A 21 21.99 -10.26 37.22
CA SER A 21 22.85 -9.96 38.37
C SER A 21 22.10 -9.31 39.54
N LEU A 22 20.98 -8.64 39.28
CA LEU A 22 20.24 -7.86 40.26
C LEU A 22 19.07 -8.65 40.87
N PHE A 23 18.39 -9.48 40.08
CA PHE A 23 17.16 -10.18 40.46
C PHE A 23 17.32 -11.69 40.63
N ALA A 24 18.48 -12.28 40.34
CA ALA A 24 18.68 -13.74 40.49
C ALA A 24 18.33 -14.25 41.89
N ASP A 25 18.68 -13.51 42.94
CA ASP A 25 18.40 -13.91 44.33
C ASP A 25 16.96 -13.55 44.78
N ILE A 26 16.37 -12.51 44.17
CA ILE A 26 15.03 -11.98 44.53
C ILE A 26 13.93 -12.84 43.90
N CYS A 27 14.07 -13.16 42.62
CA CYS A 27 13.07 -13.83 41.81
C CYS A 27 13.73 -14.92 40.96
N PRO A 28 14.21 -16.03 41.56
CA PRO A 28 14.90 -17.09 40.82
C PRO A 28 14.03 -17.68 39.72
N GLU A 29 12.71 -17.81 39.91
CA GLU A 29 11.80 -18.32 38.89
C GLU A 29 11.88 -17.56 37.55
N LYS A 30 12.02 -16.23 37.63
CA LYS A 30 12.06 -15.33 36.47
C LYS A 30 13.49 -15.04 35.98
N PHE A 31 14.47 -15.03 36.88
CA PHE A 31 15.84 -14.56 36.59
C PHE A 31 16.95 -15.61 36.79
N ASP A 32 16.62 -16.89 36.98
CA ASP A 32 17.62 -17.96 37.14
C ASP A 32 18.48 -18.16 35.88
N ASN A 33 17.83 -18.26 34.71
CA ASN A 33 18.52 -18.48 33.43
C ASN A 33 18.41 -17.28 32.51
N LEU A 34 19.42 -17.11 31.64
CA LEU A 34 19.48 -16.02 30.67
C LEU A 34 18.22 -15.96 29.78
N VAL A 35 17.71 -17.12 29.33
CA VAL A 35 16.48 -17.22 28.53
C VAL A 35 15.25 -16.76 29.30
N ASN A 36 15.11 -17.17 30.58
CA ASN A 36 13.99 -16.73 31.42
C ASN A 36 14.08 -15.24 31.73
N THR A 37 15.29 -14.71 31.90
CA THR A 37 15.52 -13.27 32.05
C THR A 37 15.12 -12.52 30.79
N PHE A 38 15.51 -13.00 29.60
CA PHE A 38 15.06 -12.42 28.34
C PHE A 38 13.54 -12.43 28.19
N PHE A 39 12.90 -13.54 28.55
CA PHE A 39 11.44 -13.64 28.55
C PHE A 39 10.82 -12.61 29.50
N SER A 40 11.33 -12.51 30.74
CA SER A 40 10.85 -11.53 31.72
C SER A 40 11.06 -10.08 31.26
N LEU A 41 12.18 -9.79 30.61
CA LEU A 41 12.45 -8.47 30.02
C LEU A 41 11.56 -8.17 28.80
N PHE A 42 11.14 -9.21 28.07
CA PHE A 42 10.15 -9.07 27.00
C PHE A 42 8.75 -8.79 27.57
N THR A 43 8.37 -9.49 28.64
CA THR A 43 7.13 -9.22 29.40
C THR A 43 7.10 -7.78 29.93
N LEU A 44 8.22 -7.27 30.45
CA LEU A 44 8.37 -5.86 30.82
C LEU A 44 8.30 -4.91 29.60
N LEU A 45 8.84 -5.31 28.46
CA LEU A 45 8.74 -4.54 27.20
C LEU A 45 7.28 -4.42 26.74
N THR A 46 6.47 -5.46 26.92
CA THR A 46 5.02 -5.43 26.59
C THR A 46 4.18 -4.79 27.68
N LEU A 47 4.79 -4.31 28.78
CA LEU A 47 4.11 -3.81 29.99
C LEU A 47 3.17 -4.84 30.63
N ASP A 48 3.45 -6.12 30.40
CA ASP A 48 2.70 -7.21 31.01
C ASP A 48 3.40 -7.64 32.30
N ASP A 49 2.62 -8.10 33.27
CA ASP A 49 3.10 -8.72 34.52
C ASP A 49 4.27 -8.01 35.24
N TRP A 50 4.43 -6.69 35.08
CA TRP A 50 5.49 -5.92 35.74
C TRP A 50 5.22 -5.71 37.23
N TYR A 51 3.92 -5.67 37.60
CA TYR A 51 3.49 -5.49 38.98
C TYR A 51 3.85 -6.69 39.87
N SER A 52 3.89 -7.91 39.34
CA SER A 52 4.29 -9.06 40.15
C SER A 52 5.77 -8.99 40.55
N ILE A 53 6.63 -8.44 39.68
CA ILE A 53 8.04 -8.18 40.03
C ILE A 53 8.12 -7.16 41.17
N TYR A 54 7.29 -6.12 41.11
CA TYR A 54 7.18 -5.16 42.21
C TYR A 54 6.75 -5.80 43.52
N GLN A 55 5.72 -6.65 43.48
CA GLN A 55 5.20 -7.34 44.66
C GLN A 55 6.26 -8.22 45.31
N VAL A 56 6.99 -9.04 44.54
CA VAL A 56 8.03 -9.90 45.10
C VAL A 56 9.20 -9.09 45.67
N CYS A 57 9.57 -7.97 45.05
CA CYS A 57 10.58 -7.07 45.60
C CYS A 57 10.12 -6.44 46.93
N SER A 58 8.85 -6.04 47.01
CA SER A 58 8.26 -5.44 48.22
C SER A 58 8.11 -6.43 49.37
N GLU A 59 7.78 -7.70 49.08
CA GLU A 59 7.60 -8.74 50.10
C GLU A 59 8.93 -9.18 50.73
N ARG A 60 10.03 -9.07 49.99
CA ARG A 60 11.36 -9.52 50.43
C ARG A 60 12.25 -8.41 51.01
N ASP A 61 11.68 -7.22 51.25
CA ASP A 61 12.38 -6.07 51.87
C ASP A 61 13.66 -5.65 51.11
N TYR A 62 13.69 -5.84 49.79
CA TYR A 62 14.82 -5.45 48.93
C TYR A 62 14.83 -3.93 48.68
N SER A 63 15.97 -3.42 48.21
CA SER A 63 16.19 -1.99 48.08
C SER A 63 15.28 -1.35 47.02
N ASN A 64 15.07 -0.04 47.14
CA ASN A 64 14.32 0.73 46.14
C ASN A 64 15.04 0.77 44.78
N PHE A 65 16.33 0.39 44.71
CA PHE A 65 17.16 0.50 43.51
C PHE A 65 16.78 -0.51 42.41
N GLU A 66 16.38 -1.72 42.77
CA GLU A 66 15.98 -2.79 41.85
C GLU A 66 14.70 -2.40 41.10
N LEU A 67 13.73 -1.83 41.84
CA LEU A 67 12.51 -1.28 41.26
C LEU A 67 12.78 -0.10 40.33
N ILE A 68 13.70 0.80 40.72
CA ILE A 68 14.11 1.93 39.88
C ILE A 68 14.71 1.44 38.56
N PHE A 69 15.57 0.41 38.59
CA PHE A 69 16.10 -0.20 37.37
C PHE A 69 14.98 -0.73 36.47
N CYS A 70 14.00 -1.44 37.04
CA CYS A 70 12.86 -1.98 36.30
C CYS A 70 12.07 -0.86 35.60
N LEU A 71 11.74 0.22 36.32
CA LEU A 71 11.02 1.37 35.78
C LEU A 71 11.80 2.11 34.69
N ILE A 72 13.11 2.31 34.89
CA ILE A 72 13.98 2.93 33.87
C ILE A 72 14.04 2.06 32.61
N TYR A 73 14.19 0.75 32.77
CA TYR A 73 14.18 -0.18 31.64
C TYR A 73 12.87 -0.09 30.87
N ILE A 74 11.73 -0.17 31.57
CA ILE A 74 10.39 -0.04 30.97
C ILE A 74 10.28 1.25 30.16
N PHE A 75 10.69 2.39 30.73
CA PHE A 75 10.59 3.68 30.06
C PHE A 75 11.46 3.75 28.80
N ILE A 76 12.73 3.36 28.89
CA ILE A 76 13.69 3.44 27.78
C ILE A 76 13.27 2.48 26.65
N ILE A 77 12.95 1.23 26.99
CA ILE A 77 12.67 0.21 25.98
C ILE A 77 11.36 0.50 25.23
N ASN A 78 10.33 0.98 25.95
CA ASN A 78 9.06 1.36 25.32
C ASN A 78 9.19 2.63 24.48
N PHE A 79 10.03 3.59 24.88
CA PHE A 79 10.29 4.77 24.06
C PHE A 79 10.94 4.40 22.72
N ILE A 80 11.95 3.53 22.74
CA ILE A 80 12.61 3.10 21.50
C ILE A 80 11.67 2.20 20.68
N LEU A 81 10.87 1.33 21.31
CA LEU A 81 9.85 0.52 20.64
C LEU A 81 8.82 1.41 19.93
N LEU A 82 8.33 2.46 20.59
CA LEU A 82 7.40 3.42 20.00
C LEU A 82 8.03 4.13 18.80
N ASN A 83 9.30 4.54 18.91
CA ASN A 83 10.02 5.15 17.79
C ASN A 83 10.20 4.18 16.61
N LEU A 84 10.41 2.89 16.90
CA LEU A 84 10.45 1.85 15.87
C LEU A 84 9.08 1.65 15.21
N LEU A 85 8.00 1.62 15.99
CA LEU A 85 6.63 1.54 15.48
C LEU A 85 6.30 2.76 14.61
N MET A 86 6.63 3.96 15.08
CA MET A 86 6.43 5.21 14.34
C MET A 86 7.22 5.22 13.03
N ALA A 87 8.46 4.75 13.03
CA ALA A 87 9.26 4.66 11.80
C ALA A 87 8.59 3.75 10.76
N VAL A 88 8.16 2.55 11.17
CA VAL A 88 7.46 1.61 10.27
C VAL A 88 6.14 2.18 9.77
N LEU A 89 5.38 2.82 10.67
CA LEU A 89 4.10 3.44 10.34
C LEU A 89 4.30 4.58 9.33
N VAL A 90 5.29 5.45 9.54
CA VAL A 90 5.61 6.56 8.62
C VAL A 90 6.04 6.01 7.27
N ASP A 91 6.93 5.01 7.22
CA ASP A 91 7.35 4.40 5.96
C ASP A 91 6.14 3.84 5.19
N SER A 92 5.20 3.17 5.87
CA SER A 92 3.99 2.64 5.24
C SER A 92 3.04 3.72 4.71
N PHE A 93 2.93 4.86 5.40
CA PHE A 93 2.13 5.99 4.92
C PHE A 93 2.81 6.71 3.77
N GLN A 94 4.13 6.88 3.83
CA GLN A 94 4.93 7.51 2.77
C GLN A 94 4.80 6.71 1.46
N ASP A 95 4.86 5.38 1.51
CA ASP A 95 4.68 4.52 0.34
C ASP A 95 3.30 4.71 -0.32
N THR A 96 2.26 4.89 0.49
CA THR A 96 0.89 5.14 0.01
C THR A 96 0.79 6.52 -0.66
N LEU A 97 1.34 7.55 0.00
CA LEU A 97 1.31 8.92 -0.53
C LEU A 97 2.15 9.09 -1.80
N ASP A 98 3.28 8.40 -1.89
CA ASP A 98 4.16 8.42 -3.06
C ASP A 98 3.50 7.76 -4.27
N TYR A 99 2.70 6.71 -4.07
CA TYR A 99 1.89 6.09 -5.11
C TYR A 99 0.85 7.08 -5.65
N ASP A 100 0.05 7.68 -4.77
CA ASP A 100 -0.99 8.65 -5.14
C ASP A 100 -0.41 9.89 -5.83
N THR A 101 0.77 10.34 -5.40
CA THR A 101 1.46 11.49 -5.99
C THR A 101 2.01 11.18 -7.38
N LYS A 102 2.56 9.97 -7.58
CA LYS A 102 3.05 9.54 -8.91
C LYS A 102 1.90 9.38 -9.90
N GLU A 103 0.78 8.80 -9.49
CA GLU A 103 -0.41 8.66 -10.34
C GLU A 103 -0.95 10.04 -10.76
N ASN A 104 -1.11 10.98 -9.82
CA ASN A 104 -1.56 12.33 -10.12
C ASN A 104 -0.60 13.10 -11.05
N ASN A 105 0.72 12.91 -10.90
CA ASN A 105 1.70 13.55 -11.77
C ASN A 105 1.71 12.94 -13.18
N GLN A 106 1.45 11.64 -13.32
CA GLN A 106 1.27 11.00 -14.62
C GLN A 106 0.04 11.55 -15.34
N LEU A 107 -1.10 11.60 -14.65
CA LEU A 107 -2.34 12.19 -15.19
C LEU A 107 -2.15 13.65 -15.63
N LYS A 108 -1.45 14.47 -14.83
CA LYS A 108 -1.13 15.86 -15.20
C LYS A 108 -0.24 15.95 -16.44
N ASN A 109 0.75 15.06 -16.57
CA ASN A 109 1.62 15.04 -17.74
C ASN A 109 0.89 14.59 -19.00
N GLU A 110 0.00 13.60 -18.89
CA GLU A 110 -0.87 13.16 -19.98
C GLU A 110 -1.79 14.29 -20.44
N ASN A 111 -2.48 14.96 -19.52
CA ASN A 111 -3.33 16.12 -19.83
C ASN A 111 -2.54 17.26 -20.51
N ASN A 112 -1.32 17.55 -20.04
CA ASN A 112 -0.46 18.57 -20.66
C ASN A 112 0.00 18.18 -22.07
N ILE A 113 0.15 16.89 -22.36
CA ILE A 113 0.49 16.39 -23.71
C ILE A 113 -0.73 16.48 -24.61
N GLU A 114 -1.91 16.08 -24.13
CA GLU A 114 -3.17 16.21 -24.86
C GLU A 114 -3.46 17.67 -25.23
N GLU A 115 -3.31 18.60 -24.28
CA GLU A 115 -3.51 20.03 -24.54
C GLU A 115 -2.52 20.58 -25.58
N LYS A 116 -1.26 20.10 -25.57
CA LYS A 116 -0.28 20.46 -26.62
C LYS A 116 -0.67 19.90 -27.98
N ILE A 117 -1.19 18.68 -28.03
CA ILE A 117 -1.63 18.04 -29.27
C ILE A 117 -2.84 18.78 -29.84
N GLU A 118 -3.85 19.11 -29.02
CA GLU A 118 -5.01 19.91 -29.42
C GLU A 118 -4.61 21.28 -29.95
N ASN A 119 -3.72 21.98 -29.25
CA ASN A 119 -3.24 23.29 -29.69
C ASN A 119 -2.49 23.20 -31.03
N ASN A 120 -1.68 22.16 -31.23
CA ASN A 120 -0.98 21.95 -32.50
C ASN A 120 -1.93 21.57 -33.64
N LEU A 121 -2.93 20.72 -33.38
CA LEU A 121 -3.98 20.37 -34.33
C LEU A 121 -4.80 21.60 -34.74
N THR A 122 -5.17 22.43 -33.76
CA THR A 122 -5.93 23.66 -34.01
C THR A 122 -5.16 24.62 -34.92
N LYS A 123 -3.86 24.79 -34.70
CA LYS A 123 -2.99 25.57 -35.60
C LYS A 123 -2.90 24.98 -36.99
N LEU A 124 -2.79 23.65 -37.11
CA LEU A 124 -2.73 22.97 -38.40
C LEU A 124 -4.05 23.12 -39.17
N ILE A 125 -5.18 23.08 -38.47
CA ILE A 125 -6.51 23.28 -39.05
C ILE A 125 -6.69 24.73 -39.49
N GLU A 126 -6.25 25.72 -38.71
CA GLU A 126 -6.24 27.12 -39.12
C GLU A 126 -5.41 27.32 -40.40
N GLU A 127 -4.19 26.76 -40.45
CA GLU A 127 -3.33 26.80 -41.63
C GLU A 127 -4.02 26.16 -42.85
N TYR A 128 -4.64 24.98 -42.68
CA TYR A 128 -5.34 24.27 -43.74
C TYR A 128 -6.66 24.94 -44.16
N CYS A 129 -7.36 25.66 -43.27
CA CYS A 129 -8.60 26.37 -43.57
C CYS A 129 -8.34 27.69 -44.32
N VAL A 130 -7.23 28.35 -44.02
CA VAL A 130 -6.76 29.50 -44.80
C VAL A 130 -6.41 29.05 -46.22
N ASP A 131 -5.71 27.93 -46.36
CA ASP A 131 -5.34 27.37 -47.67
C ASP A 131 -6.56 26.85 -48.45
N ARG A 132 -7.56 26.28 -47.76
CA ARG A 132 -8.84 25.86 -48.35
C ARG A 132 -9.67 27.05 -48.84
N LYS A 133 -9.75 28.15 -48.09
CA LYS A 133 -10.44 29.37 -48.54
C LYS A 133 -9.84 29.94 -49.82
N PHE A 134 -8.52 29.80 -50.00
CA PHE A 134 -7.83 30.19 -51.23
C PHE A 134 -8.15 29.25 -52.42
N ASN A 135 -8.53 28.00 -52.16
CA ASN A 135 -8.81 26.97 -53.17
C ASN A 135 -10.31 26.82 -53.49
N GLU A 136 -11.20 27.24 -52.59
CA GLU A 136 -12.66 27.23 -52.77
C GLU A 136 -13.17 28.27 -53.78
N GLU A 137 -12.39 29.31 -54.11
CA GLU A 137 -12.69 30.18 -55.25
C GLU A 137 -12.62 29.42 -56.60
N LYS A 138 -12.15 28.16 -56.61
CA LYS A 138 -11.85 27.42 -57.84
C LYS A 138 -12.68 26.17 -58.14
N ASN A 139 -13.38 25.52 -57.19
CA ASN A 139 -13.94 24.17 -57.45
C ASN A 139 -15.21 23.80 -56.65
N ASP A 140 -16.37 24.27 -57.10
CA ASP A 140 -17.68 24.06 -56.45
C ASP A 140 -18.35 22.69 -56.72
N ILE A 141 -17.73 21.81 -57.54
CA ILE A 141 -18.30 20.50 -57.93
C ILE A 141 -17.72 19.32 -57.12
N SER A 142 -16.56 19.52 -56.47
CA SER A 142 -15.87 18.43 -55.75
C SER A 142 -16.32 18.28 -54.30
N THR A 143 -16.90 19.32 -53.69
CA THR A 143 -17.31 19.37 -52.29
C THR A 143 -18.50 18.46 -52.00
N GLU A 144 -19.49 18.40 -52.91
CA GLU A 144 -20.67 17.55 -52.76
C GLU A 144 -20.33 16.05 -52.74
N LYS A 145 -19.40 15.62 -53.62
CA LYS A 145 -18.90 14.23 -53.64
C LYS A 145 -18.15 13.87 -52.36
N ARG A 146 -17.36 14.80 -51.81
CA ARG A 146 -16.62 14.60 -50.54
C ARG A 146 -17.58 14.55 -49.35
N LEU A 147 -18.64 15.35 -49.34
CA LEU A 147 -19.66 15.34 -48.29
C LEU A 147 -20.46 14.02 -48.31
N LYS A 148 -20.76 13.49 -49.50
CA LYS A 148 -21.45 12.21 -49.66
C LYS A 148 -20.60 11.04 -49.15
N LEU A 149 -19.32 11.02 -49.49
CA LEU A 149 -18.36 10.02 -49.00
C LEU A 149 -18.15 10.13 -47.48
N MET A 150 -18.13 11.36 -46.94
CA MET A 150 -18.00 11.58 -45.50
C MET A 150 -19.22 11.07 -44.71
N LYS A 151 -20.43 11.27 -45.24
CA LYS A 151 -21.66 10.71 -44.65
C LYS A 151 -21.64 9.17 -44.64
N GLU A 152 -21.15 8.57 -45.72
CA GLU A 152 -21.02 7.11 -45.82
C GLU A 152 -19.98 6.55 -44.84
N TYR A 153 -18.85 7.25 -44.67
CA TYR A 153 -17.86 6.92 -43.65
C TYR A 153 -18.42 7.03 -42.23
N PHE A 154 -19.19 8.10 -41.93
CA PHE A 154 -19.79 8.30 -40.61
C PHE A 154 -20.81 7.21 -40.27
N MET A 155 -21.66 6.84 -41.23
CA MET A 155 -22.64 5.75 -41.07
C MET A 155 -21.95 4.39 -40.88
N LEU A 156 -20.83 4.15 -41.57
CA LEU A 156 -20.01 2.96 -41.35
C LEU A 156 -19.38 2.96 -39.96
N LEU A 157 -18.89 4.12 -39.49
CA LEU A 157 -18.29 4.26 -38.16
C LEU A 157 -19.30 3.95 -37.05
N GLU A 158 -20.50 4.52 -37.14
CA GLU A 158 -21.61 4.27 -36.20
C GLU A 158 -21.99 2.78 -36.18
N SER A 159 -22.06 2.14 -37.35
CA SER A 159 -22.34 0.70 -37.45
C SER A 159 -21.23 -0.18 -36.88
N LEU A 160 -19.97 0.28 -36.92
CA LEU A 160 -18.83 -0.42 -36.35
C LEU A 160 -18.82 -0.29 -34.83
N GLU A 161 -19.07 0.90 -34.31
CA GLU A 161 -19.17 1.17 -32.88
C GLU A 161 -20.27 0.33 -32.23
N PHE A 162 -21.47 0.29 -32.83
CA PHE A 162 -22.57 -0.56 -32.38
C PHE A 162 -22.21 -2.06 -32.39
N ARG A 163 -21.47 -2.52 -33.42
CA ARG A 163 -20.99 -3.91 -33.47
C ARG A 163 -19.94 -4.20 -32.39
N MET A 164 -19.04 -3.27 -32.11
CA MET A 164 -18.03 -3.43 -31.06
C MET A 164 -18.66 -3.51 -29.68
N GLU A 165 -19.64 -2.66 -29.37
CA GLU A 165 -20.35 -2.68 -28.09
C GLU A 165 -21.08 -4.02 -27.87
N LYS A 166 -21.75 -4.53 -28.92
CA LYS A 166 -22.37 -5.86 -28.88
C LYS A 166 -21.35 -6.98 -28.66
N HIS A 167 -20.17 -6.89 -29.28
CA HIS A 167 -19.09 -7.86 -29.08
C HIS A 167 -18.57 -7.83 -27.64
N GLU A 168 -18.44 -6.65 -27.03
CA GLU A 168 -18.00 -6.51 -25.64
C GLU A 168 -19.01 -7.15 -24.66
N GLN A 169 -20.31 -6.93 -24.87
CA GLN A 169 -21.36 -7.56 -24.06
C GLN A 169 -21.34 -9.10 -24.20
N LEU A 170 -21.10 -9.62 -25.40
CA LEU A 170 -20.95 -11.06 -25.64
C LEU A 170 -19.73 -11.64 -24.92
N ILE A 171 -18.61 -10.91 -24.85
CA ILE A 171 -17.42 -11.31 -24.10
C ILE A 171 -17.74 -11.38 -22.60
N LYS A 172 -18.40 -10.36 -22.05
CA LYS A 172 -18.83 -10.33 -20.64
C LYS A 172 -19.78 -11.49 -20.31
N LEU A 173 -20.73 -11.80 -21.19
CA LEU A 173 -21.63 -12.95 -21.03
C LEU A 173 -20.88 -14.29 -21.09
N LYS A 174 -19.95 -14.46 -22.03
CA LYS A 174 -19.10 -15.66 -22.11
C LYS A 174 -18.29 -15.85 -20.83
N GLN A 175 -17.64 -14.79 -20.33
CA GLN A 175 -16.91 -14.85 -19.06
C GLN A 175 -17.80 -15.24 -17.88
N LYS A 176 -19.01 -14.67 -17.79
CA LYS A 176 -19.98 -15.00 -16.74
C LYS A 176 -20.43 -16.48 -16.83
N SER A 177 -20.64 -17.00 -18.04
CA SER A 177 -20.99 -18.41 -18.27
C SER A 177 -19.86 -19.38 -17.92
N ILE A 178 -18.60 -19.01 -18.21
CA ILE A 178 -17.42 -19.80 -17.84
C ILE A 178 -17.28 -19.84 -16.32
N LYS A 179 -17.45 -18.70 -15.64
CA LYS A 179 -17.43 -18.65 -14.17
C LYS A 179 -18.54 -19.51 -13.56
N PHE A 180 -19.74 -19.49 -14.12
CA PHE A 180 -20.86 -20.31 -13.66
C PHE A 180 -20.61 -21.82 -13.85
N THR A 181 -20.04 -22.23 -14.99
CA THR A 181 -19.71 -23.64 -15.25
C THR A 181 -18.57 -24.16 -14.37
N LEU A 182 -17.56 -23.33 -14.06
CA LEU A 182 -16.49 -23.69 -13.12
C LEU A 182 -17.03 -23.88 -11.71
N ILE A 183 -17.91 -22.99 -11.23
CA ILE A 183 -18.57 -23.10 -9.92
C ILE A 183 -19.43 -24.37 -9.84
N ASP A 184 -20.16 -24.70 -10.91
CA ASP A 184 -20.99 -25.91 -10.95
C ASP A 184 -20.15 -27.20 -10.99
N GLN A 185 -18.99 -27.20 -11.67
CA GLN A 185 -18.03 -28.31 -11.61
C GLN A 185 -17.40 -28.48 -10.22
N GLU A 186 -17.10 -27.37 -9.54
CA GLU A 186 -16.55 -27.38 -8.19
C GLU A 186 -17.58 -27.92 -7.18
N ASN A 187 -18.83 -27.48 -7.27
CA ASN A 187 -19.93 -27.96 -6.44
C ASN A 187 -20.21 -29.47 -6.64
N ARG A 188 -20.13 -29.99 -7.87
CA ARG A 188 -20.26 -31.44 -8.12
C ARG A 188 -19.11 -32.26 -7.56
N LYS A 189 -17.87 -31.74 -7.58
CA LYS A 189 -16.71 -32.43 -6.98
C LYS A 189 -16.85 -32.52 -5.47
N VAL A 190 -17.34 -31.46 -4.80
CA VAL A 190 -17.60 -31.46 -3.35
C VAL A 190 -18.72 -32.44 -2.98
N ALA A 191 -19.78 -32.54 -3.78
CA ALA A 191 -20.86 -33.50 -3.56
C ALA A 191 -20.45 -34.97 -3.72
N SER A 192 -19.45 -35.28 -4.57
CA SER A 192 -18.94 -36.65 -4.76
C SER A 192 -17.98 -37.15 -3.68
N LYS A 193 -17.54 -36.27 -2.77
CA LYS A 193 -16.59 -36.57 -1.68
C LYS A 193 -17.26 -36.81 -0.32
N LYS A 194 -18.59 -36.76 -0.27
CA LYS A 194 -19.42 -37.06 0.90
C LYS A 194 -20.17 -38.37 0.67
#